data_AF-A0A523SU87-F1
#
_entry.id   AF-A0A523SU87-F1
#
_cell.length_a   1.000
_cell.length_b   1.000
_cell.length_c   1.000
_cell.angle_alpha   90.00
_cell.angle_beta   90.00
_cell.angle_gamma   90.00
#
_symmetry.space_group_name_H-M   'P 1'
#
loop_
_entity.id
_entity.type
_entity.pdbx_description
1 polymer ?
#
loop_
_entity_poly.entity_id
_entity_poly.type
_entity_poly.pdbx_seq_one_letter_code
_entity_poly.pdbx_strand_id
1 'polypeptide(L)'
;MKFAWKLLPLLLIAGLFTVGYAAKRGERSNGRPSDEPFLLVVGIVSGSIADQVGIKEGDILRSYDGNWVQSIEELEAVKKLAVDSVEVIFDRGEETLSFIFPPGQMGLYLEQQLPELEYTSDAVLLQGIGPLDEKEGMNNSFILSLARTANYLKDTLDYTMLMGLSGAVFRLQMHHNWDISAVLASEGYRCDLVALGALGYEYRYLELEENMRNVEAVRDAIIQTVDAGSPVIAFQLAAFPDWGIITGYQKSGREFLVRVYESKRTGYTLAEAFPKKVYLIEGRDVPPILMEAIIRSFAIAQEVLETERIGDYYCGLEVMKNWIQALETGAFHNLRAEDFNRIVDANAWMYKQLAEDRDFAAAYLKRIAPQFQDIQDKLLAIADLYATEAEYLNLAFASEEEMPVVWATDLESQYDWTPQMRMREINYLRFARVKEDEALKIWREINAIYNPEPVEEEEATEEAPLPEEEQPEEPIQEEEIQPTQSERFRGEAQ
;
A
#
# COMPACT_ATOMS: atom_id res chain seq x y z
N MET A 1 49.98 -11.32 -18.43
CA MET A 1 50.99 -10.74 -17.51
C MET A 1 50.94 -11.51 -16.20
N LYS A 2 52.11 -11.91 -15.69
CA LYS A 2 52.31 -12.68 -14.44
C LYS A 2 51.96 -11.82 -13.21
N PHE A 3 51.50 -12.45 -12.12
CA PHE A 3 51.97 -12.34 -10.72
C PHE A 3 50.92 -13.01 -9.81
N ALA A 4 51.12 -14.27 -9.42
CA ALA A 4 51.80 -14.75 -8.21
C ALA A 4 50.88 -14.83 -6.98
N TRP A 5 50.25 -16.01 -6.83
CA TRP A 5 49.71 -16.49 -5.56
C TRP A 5 50.87 -16.81 -4.61
N LYS A 6 50.89 -16.19 -3.43
CA LYS A 6 51.65 -16.69 -2.27
C LYS A 6 50.66 -17.29 -1.29
N LEU A 7 50.77 -18.61 -1.14
CA LEU A 7 50.30 -19.37 0.01
C LEU A 7 50.82 -18.71 1.31
N LEU A 8 49.91 -18.39 2.22
CA LEU A 8 50.20 -18.24 3.65
C LEU A 8 49.53 -19.40 4.40
N PRO A 9 50.12 -19.88 5.51
CA PRO A 9 49.70 -21.10 6.17
C PRO A 9 48.44 -20.87 6.99
N LEU A 10 47.53 -21.85 6.91
CA LEU A 10 46.47 -22.08 7.89
C LEU A 10 47.09 -22.13 9.30
N LEU A 11 46.87 -21.07 10.09
CA LEU A 11 46.95 -21.13 11.54
C LEU A 11 45.58 -21.61 12.03
N LEU A 12 45.52 -22.90 12.32
CA LEU A 12 44.46 -23.54 13.09
C LEU A 12 44.48 -22.96 14.52
N ILE A 13 43.75 -21.87 14.73
CA ILE A 13 43.38 -21.44 16.09
C ILE A 13 42.17 -22.28 16.49
N ALA A 14 42.44 -23.43 17.09
CA ALA A 14 41.46 -24.13 17.91
C ALA A 14 41.24 -23.30 19.18
N GLY A 15 40.41 -22.26 19.05
CA GLY A 15 39.85 -21.53 20.18
C GLY A 15 38.80 -22.41 20.83
N LEU A 16 39.13 -23.00 21.98
CA LEU A 16 38.15 -23.52 22.92
C LEU A 16 37.17 -22.38 23.29
N PHE A 17 35.97 -22.40 22.72
CA PHE A 17 34.84 -21.67 23.30
C PHE A 17 34.52 -22.35 24.62
N THR A 18 35.09 -21.84 25.71
CA THR A 18 34.65 -22.17 27.05
C THR A 18 33.33 -21.48 27.29
N VAL A 19 32.24 -22.25 27.38
CA VAL A 19 30.98 -21.83 28.01
C VAL A 19 31.30 -21.55 29.48
N GLY A 20 31.64 -20.30 29.78
CA GLY A 20 31.95 -19.83 31.12
C GLY A 20 30.66 -19.54 31.87
N TYR A 21 30.30 -20.41 32.82
CA TYR A 21 29.27 -20.12 33.81
C TYR A 21 29.80 -19.03 34.76
N ALA A 22 29.43 -17.77 34.53
CA ALA A 22 29.78 -16.64 35.39
C ALA A 22 28.73 -16.45 36.51
N ALA A 23 29.22 -16.22 37.72
CA ALA A 23 28.45 -16.14 38.96
C ALA A 23 27.68 -14.82 39.11
N LYS A 24 26.49 -14.94 39.72
CA LYS A 24 25.50 -13.90 40.09
C LYS A 24 26.10 -12.55 40.51
N ARG A 25 25.86 -11.52 39.70
CA ARG A 25 25.81 -10.11 40.12
C ARG A 25 24.35 -9.70 40.26
N GLY A 26 23.98 -9.22 41.46
CA GLY A 26 22.75 -8.51 41.82
C GLY A 26 21.46 -8.93 41.10
N GLU A 27 20.65 -9.76 41.75
CA GLU A 27 19.26 -10.07 41.36
C GLU A 27 18.41 -8.79 41.34
N ARG A 28 18.46 -8.02 40.24
CA ARG A 28 17.25 -7.38 39.73
C ARG A 28 16.35 -8.53 39.28
N SER A 29 15.10 -8.54 39.73
CA SER A 29 14.13 -9.60 39.45
C SER A 29 14.23 -10.04 37.99
N ASN A 30 14.55 -11.32 37.77
CA ASN A 30 14.83 -11.92 36.45
C ASN A 30 13.65 -11.89 35.44
N GLY A 31 12.51 -11.31 35.83
CA GLY A 31 11.37 -11.12 34.95
C GLY A 31 11.51 -9.79 34.19
N ARG A 32 11.55 -9.88 32.86
CA ARG A 32 11.30 -8.74 31.99
C ARG A 32 9.91 -8.15 32.33
N PRO A 33 9.76 -6.84 32.52
CA PRO A 33 8.44 -6.23 32.63
C PRO A 33 7.61 -6.58 31.40
N SER A 34 6.41 -7.12 31.59
CA SER A 34 5.58 -7.70 30.53
C SER A 34 5.21 -6.73 29.42
N ASP A 35 5.35 -5.42 29.67
CA ASP A 35 4.78 -4.36 28.83
C ASP A 35 5.84 -3.59 28.04
N GLU A 36 7.13 -3.85 28.29
CA GLU A 36 8.21 -3.08 27.67
C GLU A 36 8.60 -3.64 26.29
N PRO A 37 8.99 -2.78 25.33
CA PRO A 37 9.51 -3.21 24.03
C PRO A 37 10.73 -4.15 24.15
N PHE A 38 11.05 -4.81 23.05
CA PHE A 38 12.22 -5.67 22.93
C PHE A 38 12.78 -5.68 21.51
N LEU A 39 14.01 -6.14 21.38
CA LEU A 39 14.69 -6.30 20.10
C LEU A 39 14.68 -7.77 19.69
N LEU A 40 13.94 -8.09 18.63
CA LEU A 40 13.85 -9.42 18.05
C LEU A 40 14.87 -9.56 16.91
N VAL A 41 15.60 -10.67 16.88
CA VAL A 41 16.44 -11.03 15.71
C VAL A 41 15.51 -11.51 14.59
N VAL A 42 15.48 -10.75 13.50
CA VAL A 42 14.65 -11.04 12.31
C VAL A 42 15.48 -11.45 11.10
N GLY A 43 16.80 -11.39 11.21
CA GLY A 43 17.71 -11.85 10.18
C GLY A 43 19.15 -11.86 10.66
N ILE A 44 19.99 -12.60 9.95
CA ILE A 44 21.41 -12.78 10.28
C ILE A 44 22.23 -12.65 9.01
N VAL A 45 23.31 -11.86 9.08
CA VAL A 45 24.28 -11.74 7.98
C VAL A 45 25.13 -13.01 7.93
N SER A 46 25.07 -13.75 6.82
CA SER A 46 25.83 -14.99 6.65
C SER A 46 27.33 -14.77 6.82
N GLY A 47 27.99 -15.65 7.57
CA GLY A 47 29.42 -15.58 7.89
C GLY A 47 29.79 -14.57 8.98
N SER A 48 28.82 -13.80 9.50
CA SER A 48 29.05 -12.88 10.62
C SER A 48 29.37 -13.61 11.92
N ILE A 49 29.79 -12.87 12.95
CA ILE A 49 30.06 -13.43 14.27
C ILE A 49 28.78 -14.02 14.88
N ALA A 50 27.64 -13.34 14.71
CA ALA A 50 26.34 -13.85 15.16
C ALA A 50 25.98 -15.22 14.54
N ASP A 51 26.20 -15.37 13.23
CA ASP A 51 26.02 -16.64 12.52
C ASP A 51 26.95 -17.72 13.08
N GLN A 52 28.23 -17.39 13.26
CA GLN A 52 29.25 -18.33 13.77
C GLN A 52 28.97 -18.82 15.19
N VAL A 53 28.44 -17.96 16.07
CA VAL A 53 28.10 -18.35 17.45
C VAL A 53 26.71 -18.98 17.58
N GLY A 54 25.95 -19.09 16.48
CA GLY A 54 24.68 -19.79 16.43
C GLY A 54 23.51 -19.01 17.02
N ILE A 55 23.53 -17.67 16.93
CA ILE A 55 22.31 -16.86 17.08
C ILE A 55 21.33 -17.26 15.98
N LYS A 56 20.03 -17.14 16.24
CA LYS A 56 18.96 -17.51 15.31
C LYS A 56 17.91 -16.41 15.23
N GLU A 57 17.22 -16.37 14.11
CA GLU A 57 15.95 -15.63 14.02
C GLU A 57 14.99 -16.11 15.12
N GLY A 58 14.31 -15.17 15.76
CA GLY A 58 13.47 -15.43 16.94
C GLY A 58 14.17 -15.21 18.27
N ASP A 59 15.51 -15.08 18.32
CA ASP A 59 16.21 -14.72 19.55
C ASP A 59 15.89 -13.27 19.95
N ILE A 60 15.75 -13.02 21.25
CA ILE A 60 15.45 -11.68 21.80
C ILE A 60 16.72 -11.11 22.42
N LEU A 61 17.23 -10.00 21.88
CA LEU A 61 18.34 -9.28 22.47
C LEU A 61 17.90 -8.65 23.79
N ARG A 62 18.57 -9.04 24.86
CA ARG A 62 18.24 -8.67 26.24
C ARG A 62 19.14 -7.57 26.77
N SER A 63 20.46 -7.73 26.58
CA SER A 63 21.44 -6.76 27.06
C SER A 63 22.69 -6.75 26.20
N TYR A 64 23.33 -5.58 26.15
CA TYR A 64 24.61 -5.33 25.50
C TYR A 64 25.59 -4.74 26.51
N ASP A 65 26.71 -5.44 26.75
CA ASP A 65 27.74 -5.12 27.74
C ASP A 65 27.18 -4.85 29.14
N GLY A 66 26.27 -5.71 29.59
CA GLY A 66 25.59 -5.59 30.88
C GLY A 66 24.51 -4.50 30.96
N ASN A 67 24.30 -3.72 29.90
CA ASN A 67 23.23 -2.73 29.81
C ASN A 67 22.00 -3.34 29.15
N TRP A 68 20.86 -3.19 29.81
CA TRP A 68 19.58 -3.59 29.25
C TRP A 68 19.24 -2.71 28.04
N VAL A 69 18.73 -3.33 26.97
CA VAL A 69 18.39 -2.63 25.71
C VAL A 69 17.04 -3.11 25.20
N GLN A 70 16.14 -2.18 24.90
CA GLN A 70 14.75 -2.45 24.51
C GLN A 70 14.37 -1.79 23.19
N SER A 71 15.19 -0.84 22.75
CA SER A 71 15.02 -0.12 21.50
C SER A 71 16.34 -0.04 20.74
N ILE A 72 16.23 0.18 19.44
CA ILE A 72 17.40 0.36 18.57
C ILE A 72 18.21 1.58 19.02
N GLU A 73 17.55 2.65 19.42
CA GLU A 73 18.21 3.87 19.93
C GLU A 73 19.06 3.58 21.17
N GLU A 74 18.52 2.85 22.15
CA GLU A 74 19.27 2.45 23.35
C GLU A 74 20.46 1.58 22.99
N LEU A 75 20.27 0.60 22.10
CA LEU A 75 21.35 -0.27 21.64
C LEU A 75 22.48 0.55 20.99
N GLU A 76 22.16 1.48 20.10
CA GLU A 76 23.15 2.33 19.44
C GLU A 76 23.84 3.29 20.42
N ALA A 77 23.14 3.77 21.45
CA ALA A 77 23.73 4.58 22.51
C ALA A 77 24.77 3.77 23.33
N VAL A 78 24.43 2.54 23.70
CA VAL A 78 25.33 1.66 24.47
C VAL A 78 26.52 1.20 23.63
N LYS A 79 26.32 0.86 22.36
CA LYS A 79 27.41 0.45 21.44
C LYS A 79 28.55 1.46 21.35
N LYS A 80 28.27 2.76 21.51
CA LYS A 80 29.27 3.84 21.47
C LYS A 80 30.20 3.87 22.70
N LEU A 81 29.81 3.24 23.80
CA LEU A 81 30.55 3.25 25.06
C LEU A 81 31.47 2.03 25.24
N ALA A 82 31.25 0.98 24.45
CA ALA A 82 31.96 -0.29 24.58
C ALA A 82 33.41 -0.23 24.07
N VAL A 83 34.31 -0.91 24.79
CA VAL A 83 35.73 -1.05 24.43
C VAL A 83 36.16 -2.52 24.51
N ASP A 84 36.99 -2.96 23.56
CA ASP A 84 37.59 -4.30 23.43
C ASP A 84 36.65 -5.47 23.07
N SER A 85 35.73 -5.84 23.95
CA SER A 85 34.79 -6.94 23.76
C SER A 85 33.56 -6.75 24.63
N VAL A 86 32.40 -7.13 24.13
CA VAL A 86 31.11 -6.93 24.78
C VAL A 86 30.44 -8.27 25.04
N GLU A 87 29.90 -8.43 26.25
CA GLU A 87 28.99 -9.53 26.53
C GLU A 87 27.60 -9.17 26.01
N VAL A 88 27.05 -10.00 25.14
CA VAL A 88 25.71 -9.84 24.58
C VAL A 88 24.86 -11.00 25.03
N ILE A 89 23.71 -10.69 25.62
CA ILE A 89 22.79 -11.68 26.19
C ILE A 89 21.52 -11.70 25.35
N PHE A 90 21.13 -12.91 24.95
CA PHE A 90 19.89 -13.17 24.22
C PHE A 90 19.01 -14.14 25.01
N ASP A 91 17.70 -14.00 24.90
CA ASP A 91 16.74 -15.01 25.34
C ASP A 91 16.24 -15.82 24.12
N ARG A 92 16.23 -17.15 24.24
CA ARG A 92 15.71 -18.10 23.26
C ARG A 92 14.71 -19.02 23.96
N GLY A 93 13.43 -18.68 23.88
CA GLY A 93 12.40 -19.36 24.66
C GLY A 93 12.64 -19.16 26.16
N GLU A 94 12.88 -20.25 26.90
CA GLU A 94 13.22 -20.21 28.33
C GLU A 94 14.73 -20.16 28.59
N GLU A 95 15.57 -20.31 27.55
CA GLU A 95 17.02 -20.32 27.68
C GLU A 95 17.59 -18.90 27.56
N THR A 96 18.57 -18.57 28.40
CA THR A 96 19.37 -17.35 28.26
C THR A 96 20.74 -17.72 27.71
N LEU A 97 21.11 -17.11 26.59
CA LEU A 97 22.36 -17.32 25.88
C LEU A 97 23.27 -16.11 26.11
N SER A 98 24.53 -16.35 26.47
CA SER A 98 25.54 -15.30 26.59
C SER A 98 26.68 -15.56 25.60
N PHE A 99 27.07 -14.50 24.90
CA PHE A 99 28.12 -14.52 23.90
C PHE A 99 29.05 -13.33 24.09
N ILE A 100 30.31 -13.47 23.68
CA ILE A 100 31.27 -12.38 23.66
C ILE A 100 31.50 -11.95 22.21
N PHE A 101 31.18 -10.69 21.91
CA PHE A 101 31.38 -10.09 20.59
C PHE A 101 32.52 -9.07 20.65
N PRO A 102 33.22 -8.80 19.53
CA PRO A 102 33.93 -7.53 19.40
C PRO A 102 32.93 -6.37 19.40
N PRO A 103 33.33 -5.16 19.83
CA PRO A 103 32.47 -3.99 19.80
C PRO A 103 32.08 -3.67 18.34
N GLY A 104 30.88 -3.11 18.16
CA GLY A 104 30.38 -2.69 16.85
C GLY A 104 29.30 -3.60 16.27
N GLN A 105 29.39 -3.89 14.96
CA GLN A 105 28.36 -4.62 14.23
C GLN A 105 28.35 -6.12 14.59
N MET A 106 27.21 -6.61 15.06
CA MET A 106 27.02 -8.03 15.40
C MET A 106 26.72 -8.91 14.18
N GLY A 107 26.32 -8.30 13.05
CA GLY A 107 25.82 -9.02 11.88
C GLY A 107 24.38 -9.52 12.05
N LEU A 108 23.55 -8.72 12.74
CA LEU A 108 22.15 -9.02 13.02
C LEU A 108 21.26 -7.97 12.38
N TYR A 109 20.09 -8.39 11.90
CA TYR A 109 18.95 -7.52 11.64
C TYR A 109 18.01 -7.64 12.85
N LEU A 110 17.73 -6.49 13.48
CA LEU A 110 16.91 -6.40 14.68
C LEU A 110 15.66 -5.58 14.39
N GLU A 111 14.51 -6.05 14.85
CA GLU A 111 13.27 -5.30 14.88
C GLU A 111 12.85 -5.02 16.32
N GLN A 112 12.40 -3.79 16.57
CA GLN A 112 11.78 -3.45 17.85
C GLN A 112 10.33 -3.94 17.85
N GLN A 113 10.02 -4.86 18.74
CA GLN A 113 8.70 -5.44 18.94
C GLN A 113 8.14 -5.00 20.30
N LEU A 114 6.82 -4.92 20.38
CA LEU A 114 6.05 -4.81 21.59
C LEU A 114 5.60 -6.22 22.02
N PRO A 115 5.37 -6.45 23.31
CA PRO A 115 4.78 -7.69 23.81
C PRO A 115 3.47 -8.06 23.10
N GLU A 116 2.85 -9.21 23.39
CA GLU A 116 1.48 -9.45 22.92
C GLU A 116 0.46 -8.72 23.79
N LEU A 117 -0.71 -8.40 23.24
CA LEU A 117 -1.76 -7.72 24.00
C LEU A 117 -2.42 -8.68 25.00
N GLU A 118 -2.60 -8.22 26.23
CA GLU A 118 -3.55 -8.82 27.16
C GLU A 118 -4.93 -8.21 26.93
N TYR A 119 -5.87 -9.03 26.45
CA TYR A 119 -7.23 -8.57 26.18
C TYR A 119 -8.02 -8.39 27.47
N THR A 120 -8.86 -7.35 27.50
CA THR A 120 -9.87 -7.23 28.57
C THR A 120 -10.94 -8.31 28.43
N SER A 121 -11.65 -8.59 29.52
CA SER A 121 -12.68 -9.64 29.56
C SER A 121 -13.86 -9.41 28.60
N ASP A 122 -14.07 -8.16 28.17
CA ASP A 122 -15.11 -7.74 27.23
C ASP A 122 -14.61 -7.62 25.78
N ALA A 123 -13.37 -8.04 25.51
CA ALA A 123 -12.81 -7.98 24.17
C ALA A 123 -13.53 -8.94 23.22
N VAL A 124 -13.84 -8.42 22.03
CA VAL A 124 -14.31 -9.19 20.87
C VAL A 124 -13.20 -9.15 19.83
N LEU A 125 -12.79 -10.32 19.32
CA LEU A 125 -11.70 -10.44 18.35
C LEU A 125 -12.02 -11.49 17.29
N LEU A 126 -12.00 -11.06 16.03
CA LEU A 126 -12.03 -11.90 14.84
C LEU A 126 -10.64 -12.47 14.60
N GLN A 127 -10.42 -13.70 15.08
CA GLN A 127 -9.11 -14.37 14.98
C GLN A 127 -8.84 -14.96 13.58
N GLY A 128 -7.56 -15.08 13.22
CA GLY A 128 -7.14 -15.69 11.96
C GLY A 128 -6.93 -14.70 10.80
N ILE A 129 -7.07 -13.40 11.05
CA ILE A 129 -6.74 -12.35 10.08
C ILE A 129 -5.24 -12.10 10.18
N GLY A 130 -4.51 -12.40 9.09
CA GLY A 130 -3.05 -12.26 9.01
C GLY A 130 -2.60 -10.79 9.08
N PRO A 131 -1.29 -10.55 9.31
CA PRO A 131 -0.73 -9.21 9.32
C PRO A 131 -0.78 -8.55 7.94
N LEU A 132 -0.69 -7.22 7.94
CA LEU A 132 -0.33 -6.41 6.78
C LEU A 132 1.19 -6.26 6.81
N ASP A 133 1.87 -6.66 5.74
CA ASP A 133 3.34 -6.71 5.66
C ASP A 133 3.77 -6.34 4.24
N GLU A 134 4.79 -5.50 4.13
CA GLU A 134 5.37 -5.02 2.86
C GLU A 134 6.36 -6.02 2.24
N LYS A 135 6.79 -7.07 2.95
CA LYS A 135 7.90 -7.96 2.53
C LYS A 135 7.75 -8.59 1.13
N GLU A 136 6.54 -8.67 0.59
CA GLU A 136 6.25 -9.21 -0.74
C GLU A 136 5.87 -8.13 -1.77
N GLY A 137 6.16 -6.85 -1.50
CA GLY A 137 5.80 -5.71 -2.37
C GLY A 137 4.32 -5.36 -2.33
N MET A 138 3.55 -5.90 -1.38
CA MET A 138 2.11 -5.70 -1.26
C MET A 138 1.80 -4.34 -0.62
N ASN A 139 2.15 -3.23 -1.27
CA ASN A 139 2.05 -1.89 -0.69
C ASN A 139 0.72 -1.18 -0.94
N ASN A 140 -0.16 -1.76 -1.78
CA ASN A 140 -1.52 -1.26 -1.89
C ASN A 140 -2.34 -1.73 -0.68
N SER A 141 -2.29 -0.91 0.37
CA SER A 141 -2.85 -1.18 1.69
C SER A 141 -4.33 -1.52 1.72
N PHE A 142 -5.13 -0.86 0.88
CA PHE A 142 -6.54 -1.16 0.75
C PHE A 142 -6.74 -2.56 0.17
N ILE A 143 -6.04 -2.87 -0.93
CA ILE A 143 -6.18 -4.17 -1.59
C ILE A 143 -5.63 -5.30 -0.72
N LEU A 144 -4.55 -5.09 0.03
CA LEU A 144 -4.07 -6.07 1.00
C LEU A 144 -5.07 -6.26 2.15
N SER A 145 -5.61 -5.17 2.69
CA SER A 145 -6.66 -5.22 3.72
C SER A 145 -7.90 -5.97 3.24
N LEU A 146 -8.31 -5.74 2.00
CA LEU A 146 -9.40 -6.46 1.35
C LEU A 146 -9.06 -7.93 1.14
N ALA A 147 -7.87 -8.26 0.65
CA ALA A 147 -7.44 -9.64 0.46
C ALA A 147 -7.45 -10.44 1.78
N ARG A 148 -6.96 -9.83 2.88
CA ARG A 148 -6.98 -10.46 4.22
C ARG A 148 -8.41 -10.62 4.74
N THR A 149 -9.26 -9.61 4.55
CA THR A 149 -10.69 -9.66 4.91
C THR A 149 -11.41 -10.75 4.11
N ALA A 150 -11.18 -10.82 2.80
CA ALA A 150 -11.78 -11.80 1.92
C ALA A 150 -11.38 -13.24 2.29
N ASN A 151 -10.09 -13.48 2.55
CA ASN A 151 -9.62 -14.79 3.03
C ASN A 151 -10.27 -15.19 4.36
N TYR A 152 -10.46 -14.24 5.29
CA TYR A 152 -11.16 -14.50 6.54
C TYR A 152 -12.62 -14.93 6.28
N LEU A 153 -13.31 -14.23 5.38
CA LEU A 153 -14.66 -14.49 4.90
C LEU A 153 -14.77 -15.68 3.91
N LYS A 154 -13.68 -16.45 3.75
CA LYS A 154 -13.60 -17.69 2.95
C LYS A 154 -13.63 -17.50 1.43
N ASP A 155 -13.30 -16.31 0.95
CA ASP A 155 -12.98 -16.09 -0.46
C ASP A 155 -11.55 -16.54 -0.79
N THR A 156 -11.33 -16.90 -2.05
CA THR A 156 -10.09 -17.52 -2.52
C THR A 156 -9.24 -16.63 -3.42
N LEU A 157 -9.68 -15.38 -3.67
CA LEU A 157 -8.90 -14.45 -4.46
C LEU A 157 -7.75 -13.89 -3.63
N ASP A 158 -6.54 -14.09 -4.12
CA ASP A 158 -5.34 -13.54 -3.50
C ASP A 158 -5.13 -12.07 -3.88
N TYR A 159 -4.13 -11.44 -3.27
CA TYR A 159 -3.76 -10.05 -3.50
C TYR A 159 -3.52 -9.76 -4.99
N THR A 160 -2.73 -10.60 -5.68
CA THR A 160 -2.43 -10.42 -7.12
C THR A 160 -3.69 -10.44 -7.99
N MET A 161 -4.64 -11.34 -7.72
CA MET A 161 -5.91 -11.33 -8.46
C MET A 161 -6.72 -10.07 -8.18
N LEU A 162 -6.85 -9.63 -6.93
CA LEU A 162 -7.61 -8.42 -6.59
C LEU A 162 -6.98 -7.15 -7.18
N MET A 163 -5.65 -7.08 -7.14
CA MET A 163 -4.85 -6.03 -7.78
C MET A 163 -5.13 -5.96 -9.29
N GLY A 164 -5.17 -7.11 -9.98
CA GLY A 164 -5.50 -7.20 -11.41
C GLY A 164 -6.96 -6.88 -11.74
N LEU A 165 -7.92 -7.47 -11.02
CA LEU A 165 -9.35 -7.30 -11.25
C LEU A 165 -9.83 -5.87 -10.98
N SER A 166 -9.23 -5.18 -10.00
CA SER A 166 -9.57 -3.80 -9.66
C SER A 166 -8.97 -2.76 -10.62
N GLY A 167 -8.03 -3.17 -11.46
CA GLY A 167 -7.23 -2.27 -12.29
C GLY A 167 -6.16 -1.49 -11.52
N ALA A 168 -5.97 -1.73 -10.22
CA ALA A 168 -4.95 -1.05 -9.43
C ALA A 168 -3.55 -1.22 -10.04
N VAL A 169 -3.23 -2.43 -10.53
CA VAL A 169 -1.94 -2.75 -11.19
C VAL A 169 -1.70 -2.03 -12.50
N PHE A 170 -2.72 -1.43 -13.11
CA PHE A 170 -2.60 -0.68 -14.37
C PHE A 170 -2.67 0.84 -14.14
N ARG A 171 -3.07 1.26 -12.93
CA ARG A 171 -3.34 2.66 -12.62
C ARG A 171 -2.06 3.50 -12.68
N LEU A 172 -2.18 4.68 -13.28
CA LEU A 172 -1.21 5.77 -13.22
C LEU A 172 -1.94 6.98 -12.68
N GLN A 173 -1.43 7.57 -11.59
CA GLN A 173 -2.11 8.70 -10.95
C GLN A 173 -1.12 9.63 -10.25
N MET A 174 -1.38 10.94 -10.35
CA MET A 174 -0.63 11.97 -9.64
C MET A 174 -1.59 13.09 -9.22
N HIS A 175 -1.58 13.45 -7.95
CA HIS A 175 -2.31 14.63 -7.48
C HIS A 175 -1.58 15.91 -7.92
N HIS A 176 -2.29 16.92 -8.43
CA HIS A 176 -1.66 18.12 -8.99
C HIS A 176 -0.77 18.90 -8.00
N ASN A 177 -1.03 18.76 -6.70
CA ASN A 177 -0.23 19.36 -5.64
C ASN A 177 0.85 18.44 -5.05
N TRP A 178 1.15 17.27 -5.64
CA TRP A 178 2.06 16.25 -5.08
C TRP A 178 1.63 15.74 -3.71
N ASP A 179 0.37 15.29 -3.63
CA ASP A 179 -0.16 14.70 -2.40
C ASP A 179 0.00 13.18 -2.43
N ILE A 180 0.46 12.59 -1.32
CA ILE A 180 0.67 11.15 -1.20
C ILE A 180 -0.63 10.35 -1.38
N SER A 181 -1.80 10.96 -1.18
CA SER A 181 -3.10 10.34 -1.45
C SER A 181 -3.23 9.81 -2.89
N ALA A 182 -2.41 10.28 -3.84
CA ALA A 182 -2.34 9.76 -5.20
C ALA A 182 -2.12 8.25 -5.28
N VAL A 183 -1.43 7.64 -4.30
CA VAL A 183 -1.20 6.18 -4.25
C VAL A 183 -2.35 5.41 -3.61
N LEU A 184 -3.28 6.05 -2.91
CA LEU A 184 -4.39 5.37 -2.25
C LEU A 184 -5.40 4.85 -3.26
N ALA A 185 -5.82 3.57 -3.14
CA ALA A 185 -6.79 2.95 -4.06
C ALA A 185 -8.19 3.59 -4.02
N SER A 186 -8.47 4.39 -2.98
CA SER A 186 -9.73 5.07 -2.71
C SER A 186 -9.78 6.52 -3.17
N GLU A 187 -8.74 7.00 -3.84
CA GLU A 187 -8.62 8.37 -4.32
C GLU A 187 -8.39 8.41 -5.84
N GLY A 188 -8.90 9.46 -6.50
CA GLY A 188 -8.91 9.58 -7.97
C GLY A 188 -9.69 8.44 -8.64
N TYR A 189 -9.03 7.60 -9.44
CA TYR A 189 -9.67 6.39 -9.98
C TYR A 189 -9.89 5.37 -8.86
N ARG A 190 -11.18 5.11 -8.55
CA ARG A 190 -11.67 4.34 -7.40
C ARG A 190 -11.53 2.82 -7.55
N CYS A 191 -10.28 2.35 -7.58
CA CYS A 191 -9.94 0.92 -7.65
C CYS A 191 -10.48 0.13 -6.45
N ASP A 192 -10.61 0.77 -5.28
CA ASP A 192 -11.22 0.19 -4.09
C ASP A 192 -12.64 -0.32 -4.34
N LEU A 193 -13.47 0.48 -5.01
CA LEU A 193 -14.86 0.13 -5.31
C LEU A 193 -14.95 -0.99 -6.35
N VAL A 194 -14.07 -0.96 -7.36
CA VAL A 194 -13.98 -2.03 -8.37
C VAL A 194 -13.58 -3.36 -7.70
N ALA A 195 -12.63 -3.33 -6.76
CA ALA A 195 -12.18 -4.51 -6.02
C ALA A 195 -13.30 -5.13 -5.17
N LEU A 196 -14.06 -4.30 -4.46
CA LEU A 196 -15.23 -4.74 -3.68
C LEU A 196 -16.30 -5.35 -4.59
N GLY A 197 -16.57 -4.73 -5.74
CA GLY A 197 -17.51 -5.24 -6.74
C GLY A 197 -17.09 -6.59 -7.33
N ALA A 198 -15.79 -6.80 -7.58
CA ALA A 198 -15.26 -8.08 -8.07
C ALA A 198 -15.48 -9.24 -7.09
N LEU A 199 -15.62 -8.95 -5.79
CA LEU A 199 -15.95 -9.94 -4.74
C LEU A 199 -17.47 -10.10 -4.50
N GLY A 200 -18.29 -9.22 -5.09
CA GLY A 200 -19.72 -9.14 -4.85
C GLY A 200 -20.07 -8.60 -3.46
N TYR A 201 -19.19 -7.87 -2.82
CA TYR A 201 -19.45 -7.38 -1.45
C TYR A 201 -20.39 -6.19 -1.46
N GLU A 202 -21.44 -6.31 -0.64
CA GLU A 202 -22.26 -5.17 -0.23
C GLU A 202 -21.57 -4.49 0.94
N TYR A 203 -21.44 -3.17 0.87
CA TYR A 203 -20.76 -2.40 1.89
C TYR A 203 -21.47 -1.09 2.18
N ARG A 204 -21.28 -0.62 3.40
CA ARG A 204 -21.57 0.76 3.78
C ARG A 204 -20.28 1.51 4.02
N TYR A 205 -20.16 2.65 3.36
CA TYR A 205 -19.05 3.58 3.53
C TYR A 205 -19.44 4.69 4.51
N LEU A 206 -18.63 4.92 5.54
CA LEU A 206 -18.80 6.03 6.46
C LEU A 206 -17.51 6.85 6.55
N GLU A 207 -17.66 8.17 6.62
CA GLU A 207 -16.58 9.11 6.85
C GLU A 207 -16.85 9.88 8.14
N LEU A 208 -15.80 10.02 8.95
CA LEU A 208 -15.80 10.80 10.18
C LEU A 208 -15.83 12.28 9.83
N GLU A 209 -16.84 13.00 10.33
CA GLU A 209 -16.92 14.43 10.13
C GLU A 209 -15.72 15.13 10.81
N GLU A 210 -15.20 16.20 10.21
CA GLU A 210 -14.06 16.95 10.76
C GLU A 210 -14.32 17.47 12.19
N ASN A 211 -15.58 17.76 12.52
CA ASN A 211 -16.02 18.21 13.84
C ASN A 211 -16.41 17.07 14.80
N MET A 212 -16.20 15.81 14.39
CA MET A 212 -16.41 14.59 15.17
C MET A 212 -17.87 14.36 15.63
N ARG A 213 -18.86 15.04 15.04
CA ARG A 213 -20.27 14.93 15.49
C ARG A 213 -20.84 13.52 15.34
N ASN A 214 -20.34 12.75 14.38
CA ASN A 214 -20.81 11.39 14.09
C ASN A 214 -19.92 10.29 14.69
N VAL A 215 -18.95 10.61 15.56
CA VAL A 215 -17.98 9.62 16.10
C VAL A 215 -18.65 8.42 16.77
N GLU A 216 -19.70 8.64 17.57
CA GLU A 216 -20.40 7.54 18.24
C GLU A 216 -21.20 6.70 17.25
N ALA A 217 -21.82 7.32 16.24
CA ALA A 217 -22.53 6.58 15.18
C ALA A 217 -21.58 5.71 14.35
N VAL A 218 -20.37 6.21 14.06
CA VAL A 218 -19.33 5.43 13.37
C VAL A 218 -18.83 4.30 14.28
N ARG A 219 -18.59 4.57 15.58
CA ARG A 219 -18.16 3.55 16.55
C ARG A 219 -19.18 2.43 16.67
N ASP A 220 -20.46 2.77 16.84
CA ASP A 220 -21.56 1.81 16.95
C ASP A 220 -21.66 0.95 15.70
N ALA A 221 -21.49 1.55 14.51
CA ALA A 221 -21.51 0.81 13.26
C ALA A 221 -20.33 -0.17 13.14
N ILE A 222 -19.12 0.23 13.54
CA ILE A 222 -17.95 -0.66 13.57
C ILE A 222 -18.20 -1.84 14.53
N ILE A 223 -18.67 -1.57 15.75
CA ILE A 223 -18.99 -2.62 16.74
C ILE A 223 -20.01 -3.60 16.19
N GLN A 224 -21.11 -3.10 15.61
CA GLN A 224 -22.15 -3.95 15.03
C GLN A 224 -21.62 -4.84 13.91
N THR A 225 -20.76 -4.32 13.04
CA THR A 225 -20.15 -5.11 11.96
C THR A 225 -19.22 -6.19 12.51
N VAL A 226 -18.40 -5.86 13.51
CA VAL A 226 -17.53 -6.84 14.18
C VAL A 226 -18.33 -7.91 14.92
N ASP A 227 -19.39 -7.53 15.64
CA ASP A 227 -20.28 -8.46 16.34
C ASP A 227 -21.02 -9.40 15.37
N ALA A 228 -21.29 -8.93 14.15
CA ALA A 228 -21.82 -9.75 13.06
C ALA A 228 -20.76 -10.70 12.45
N GLY A 229 -19.53 -10.69 12.95
CA GLY A 229 -18.45 -11.56 12.50
C GLY A 229 -17.71 -11.05 11.25
N SER A 230 -17.83 -9.76 10.93
CA SER A 230 -17.24 -9.17 9.73
C SER A 230 -16.14 -8.16 10.09
N PRO A 231 -14.92 -8.27 9.53
CA PRO A 231 -13.88 -7.28 9.73
C PRO A 231 -14.25 -5.95 9.06
N VAL A 232 -13.70 -4.84 9.57
CA VAL A 232 -13.90 -3.51 8.99
C VAL A 232 -12.59 -3.03 8.36
N ILE A 233 -12.64 -2.62 7.10
CA ILE A 233 -11.48 -1.98 6.45
C ILE A 233 -11.54 -0.48 6.76
N ALA A 234 -10.48 0.10 7.29
CA ALA A 234 -10.50 1.44 7.85
C ALA A 234 -9.22 2.22 7.54
N PHE A 235 -9.37 3.52 7.32
CA PHE A 235 -8.27 4.44 7.03
C PHE A 235 -7.84 5.22 8.27
N GLN A 236 -6.52 5.39 8.42
CA GLN A 236 -5.87 6.13 9.49
C GLN A 236 -6.08 5.50 10.88
N LEU A 237 -5.68 4.23 11.00
CA LEU A 237 -5.65 3.50 12.28
C LEU A 237 -4.35 3.71 13.07
N ALA A 238 -3.30 4.22 12.42
CA ALA A 238 -1.98 4.49 12.97
C ALA A 238 -1.53 5.93 12.66
N ALA A 239 -0.35 6.32 13.16
CA ALA A 239 0.24 7.64 12.89
C ALA A 239 0.42 7.93 11.39
N PHE A 240 0.90 6.95 10.62
CA PHE A 240 0.97 7.05 9.16
C PHE A 240 -0.43 6.77 8.57
N PRO A 241 -0.97 7.69 7.74
CA PRO A 241 -2.34 7.60 7.27
C PRO A 241 -2.47 6.57 6.15
N ASP A 242 -2.78 5.33 6.53
CA ASP A 242 -2.96 4.24 5.59
C ASP A 242 -4.22 3.39 5.88
N TRP A 243 -4.57 2.49 4.95
CA TRP A 243 -5.66 1.52 5.14
C TRP A 243 -5.19 0.32 5.97
N GLY A 244 -6.02 -0.08 6.93
CA GLY A 244 -5.84 -1.30 7.70
C GLY A 244 -7.16 -1.98 7.99
N ILE A 245 -7.13 -2.91 8.94
CA ILE A 245 -8.29 -3.73 9.30
C ILE A 245 -8.57 -3.58 10.79
N ILE A 246 -9.79 -3.22 11.16
CA ILE A 246 -10.31 -3.42 12.51
C ILE A 246 -10.83 -4.84 12.60
N THR A 247 -10.19 -5.62 13.47
CA THR A 247 -10.47 -7.05 13.68
C THR A 247 -11.24 -7.30 14.96
N GLY A 248 -11.45 -6.28 15.78
CA GLY A 248 -12.06 -6.43 17.08
C GLY A 248 -12.13 -5.13 17.86
N TYR A 249 -12.63 -5.22 19.08
CA TYR A 249 -12.66 -4.11 20.01
C TYR A 249 -12.57 -4.60 21.44
N GLN A 250 -12.25 -3.68 22.35
CA GLN A 250 -12.28 -3.91 23.79
C GLN A 250 -12.71 -2.65 24.55
N LYS A 251 -12.94 -2.76 25.86
CA LYS A 251 -13.44 -1.66 26.71
C LYS A 251 -14.70 -1.01 26.11
N SER A 252 -15.64 -1.86 25.69
CA SER A 252 -16.91 -1.46 25.08
C SER A 252 -16.73 -0.56 23.86
N GLY A 253 -15.78 -0.90 22.97
CA GLY A 253 -15.56 -0.20 21.72
C GLY A 253 -14.71 1.06 21.82
N ARG A 254 -14.13 1.35 22.99
CA ARG A 254 -13.23 2.51 23.16
C ARG A 254 -11.86 2.27 22.55
N GLU A 255 -11.43 1.03 22.46
CA GLU A 255 -10.17 0.61 21.86
C GLU A 255 -10.46 -0.41 20.77
N PHE A 256 -9.91 -0.21 19.58
CA PHE A 256 -10.04 -1.13 18.46
C PHE A 256 -8.80 -2.01 18.35
N LEU A 257 -9.02 -3.31 18.14
CA LEU A 257 -7.98 -4.29 17.82
C LEU A 257 -7.79 -4.29 16.31
N VAL A 258 -6.56 -4.14 15.82
CA VAL A 258 -6.31 -3.86 14.40
C VAL A 258 -5.14 -4.64 13.80
N ARG A 259 -5.11 -4.65 12.47
CA ARG A 259 -3.95 -4.96 11.63
C ARG A 259 -3.58 -3.72 10.80
N VAL A 260 -2.34 -3.29 10.91
CA VAL A 260 -1.70 -2.14 10.22
C VAL A 260 -0.26 -2.53 9.85
N TYR A 261 0.36 -1.88 8.87
CA TYR A 261 1.72 -2.18 8.44
C TYR A 261 2.76 -1.88 9.53
N GLU A 262 2.57 -0.81 10.29
CA GLU A 262 3.49 -0.35 11.34
C GLU A 262 3.36 -1.14 12.65
N SER A 263 2.62 -2.27 12.65
CA SER A 263 2.41 -3.06 13.85
C SER A 263 3.74 -3.59 14.38
N LYS A 264 4.11 -3.13 15.57
CA LYS A 264 5.23 -3.67 16.35
C LYS A 264 4.85 -4.95 17.10
N ARG A 265 3.71 -5.57 16.82
CA ARG A 265 3.28 -6.83 17.45
C ARG A 265 3.07 -7.87 16.37
N THR A 266 3.39 -9.13 16.69
CA THR A 266 3.14 -10.25 15.78
C THR A 266 1.64 -10.58 15.73
N GLY A 267 0.97 -10.51 16.87
CA GLY A 267 -0.48 -10.56 16.98
C GLY A 267 -1.13 -9.22 16.61
N TYR A 268 -2.29 -8.97 17.21
CA TYR A 268 -3.05 -7.75 16.96
C TYR A 268 -2.47 -6.59 17.77
N THR A 269 -2.66 -5.37 17.28
CA THR A 269 -2.30 -4.15 18.01
C THR A 269 -3.55 -3.32 18.31
N LEU A 270 -3.39 -2.27 19.11
CA LEU A 270 -4.43 -1.27 19.31
C LEU A 270 -4.33 -0.19 18.23
N ALA A 271 -5.48 0.28 17.75
CA ALA A 271 -5.51 1.49 16.93
C ALA A 271 -4.95 2.68 17.72
N GLU A 272 -4.06 3.45 17.10
CA GLU A 272 -3.49 4.67 17.70
C GLU A 272 -4.40 5.89 17.48
N ALA A 273 -5.31 5.80 16.50
CA ALA A 273 -6.27 6.82 16.15
C ALA A 273 -7.66 6.24 15.86
N PHE A 274 -8.69 7.08 16.00
CA PHE A 274 -10.03 6.74 15.53
C PHE A 274 -10.08 6.88 14.00
N PRO A 275 -10.63 5.89 13.27
CA PRO A 275 -10.56 5.87 11.81
C PRO A 275 -11.32 7.03 11.18
N LYS A 276 -10.76 7.62 10.12
CA LYS A 276 -11.44 8.69 9.36
C LYS A 276 -12.44 8.17 8.34
N LYS A 277 -12.14 7.04 7.71
CA LYS A 277 -12.99 6.42 6.68
C LYS A 277 -13.10 4.94 6.98
N VAL A 278 -14.29 4.35 6.83
CA VAL A 278 -14.51 2.91 7.05
C VAL A 278 -15.39 2.30 5.97
N TYR A 279 -15.06 1.07 5.60
CA TYR A 279 -15.88 0.16 4.82
C TYR A 279 -16.39 -0.95 5.73
N LEU A 280 -17.70 -0.94 5.95
CA LEU A 280 -18.41 -1.96 6.70
C LEU A 280 -18.93 -2.99 5.69
N ILE A 281 -18.41 -4.22 5.72
CA ILE A 281 -18.90 -5.29 4.85
C ILE A 281 -20.16 -5.87 5.50
N GLU A 282 -21.32 -5.58 4.92
CA GLU A 282 -22.65 -5.86 5.50
C GLU A 282 -23.35 -7.05 4.84
N GLY A 283 -22.86 -7.47 3.69
CA GLY A 283 -23.49 -8.52 2.91
C GLY A 283 -22.68 -8.92 1.70
N ARG A 284 -23.27 -9.81 0.91
CA ARG A 284 -22.68 -10.31 -0.31
C ARG A 284 -23.78 -10.63 -1.32
N ASP A 285 -23.72 -9.93 -2.44
CA ASP A 285 -24.45 -10.29 -3.64
C ASP A 285 -23.77 -11.48 -4.34
N VAL A 286 -24.47 -12.06 -5.32
CA VAL A 286 -23.84 -13.07 -6.18
C VAL A 286 -22.66 -12.41 -6.90
N PRO A 287 -21.40 -12.80 -6.61
CA PRO A 287 -20.25 -12.20 -7.26
C PRO A 287 -20.30 -12.46 -8.77
N PRO A 288 -19.72 -11.57 -9.59
CA PRO A 288 -19.57 -11.85 -11.01
C PRO A 288 -18.82 -13.17 -11.21
N ILE A 289 -19.11 -13.86 -12.32
CA ILE A 289 -18.33 -15.04 -12.67
C ILE A 289 -16.88 -14.58 -12.87
N LEU A 290 -15.91 -15.31 -12.32
CA LEU A 290 -14.50 -14.89 -12.35
C LEU A 290 -14.02 -14.52 -13.77
N MET A 291 -14.48 -15.27 -14.79
CA MET A 291 -14.17 -14.98 -16.19
C MET A 291 -14.69 -13.61 -16.64
N GLU A 292 -15.92 -13.24 -16.27
CA GLU A 292 -16.51 -11.93 -16.59
C GLU A 292 -15.76 -10.81 -15.87
N ALA A 293 -15.37 -11.03 -14.61
CA ALA A 293 -14.56 -10.08 -13.85
C ALA A 293 -13.17 -9.87 -14.49
N ILE A 294 -12.54 -10.93 -15.02
CA ILE A 294 -11.29 -10.82 -15.78
C ILE A 294 -11.50 -10.07 -17.10
N ILE A 295 -12.55 -10.37 -17.86
CA ILE A 295 -12.85 -9.64 -19.11
C ILE A 295 -13.10 -8.16 -18.82
N ARG A 296 -13.79 -7.85 -17.72
CA ARG A 296 -14.01 -6.48 -17.27
C ARG A 296 -12.68 -5.78 -16.91
N SER A 297 -11.71 -6.49 -16.35
CA SER A 297 -10.40 -5.90 -16.03
C SER A 297 -9.63 -5.47 -17.29
N PHE A 298 -9.87 -6.08 -18.45
CA PHE A 298 -9.29 -5.64 -19.73
C PHE A 298 -9.83 -4.27 -20.15
N ALA A 299 -11.14 -4.05 -19.99
CA ALA A 299 -11.76 -2.76 -20.25
C ALA A 299 -11.22 -1.70 -19.27
N ILE A 300 -11.11 -2.04 -17.99
CA ILE A 300 -10.56 -1.15 -16.96
C ILE A 300 -9.09 -0.80 -17.25
N ALA A 301 -8.27 -1.76 -17.69
CA ALA A 301 -6.86 -1.51 -18.01
C ALA A 301 -6.72 -0.45 -19.10
N GLN A 302 -7.55 -0.51 -20.15
CA GLN A 302 -7.59 0.53 -21.17
C GLN A 302 -8.14 1.85 -20.60
N GLU A 303 -9.27 1.81 -19.90
CA GLU A 303 -9.93 2.98 -19.32
C GLU A 303 -8.98 3.79 -18.41
N VAL A 304 -8.25 3.11 -17.52
CA VAL A 304 -7.36 3.77 -16.56
C VAL A 304 -6.14 4.41 -17.22
N LEU A 305 -5.67 3.86 -18.35
CA LEU A 305 -4.55 4.41 -19.12
C LEU A 305 -4.98 5.59 -20.00
N GLU A 306 -6.23 5.59 -20.48
CA GLU A 306 -6.78 6.64 -21.34
C GLU A 306 -7.38 7.81 -20.55
N THR A 307 -7.82 7.58 -19.32
CA THR A 307 -8.40 8.63 -18.48
C THR A 307 -7.33 9.65 -18.10
N GLU A 308 -7.45 10.87 -18.62
CA GLU A 308 -6.43 11.92 -18.40
C GLU A 308 -6.53 12.57 -17.01
N ARG A 309 -7.74 12.65 -16.43
CA ARG A 309 -7.98 13.38 -15.19
C ARG A 309 -9.24 12.93 -14.46
N ILE A 310 -9.17 12.83 -13.13
CA ILE A 310 -10.33 12.68 -12.24
C ILE A 310 -10.18 13.69 -11.10
N GLY A 311 -11.09 14.68 -11.05
CA GLY A 311 -11.02 15.75 -10.06
C GLY A 311 -9.66 16.47 -10.07
N ASP A 312 -8.94 16.36 -8.96
CA ASP A 312 -7.63 17.00 -8.73
C ASP A 312 -6.43 16.09 -9.07
N TYR A 313 -6.69 14.92 -9.63
CA TYR A 313 -5.70 13.93 -10.02
C TYR A 313 -5.52 13.92 -11.54
N TYR A 314 -4.28 14.07 -11.99
CA TYR A 314 -3.89 13.59 -13.31
C TYR A 314 -3.93 12.06 -13.29
N CYS A 315 -4.42 11.45 -14.37
CA CYS A 315 -4.57 10.01 -14.50
C CYS A 315 -3.97 9.51 -15.83
N GLY A 316 -3.78 8.19 -15.92
CA GLY A 316 -3.38 7.51 -17.15
C GLY A 316 -2.04 8.02 -17.72
N LEU A 317 -1.91 7.99 -19.03
CA LEU A 317 -0.68 8.41 -19.73
C LEU A 317 -0.37 9.91 -19.57
N GLU A 318 -1.37 10.74 -19.27
CA GLU A 318 -1.18 12.18 -19.06
C GLU A 318 -0.38 12.45 -17.76
N VAL A 319 -0.40 11.53 -16.78
CA VAL A 319 0.45 11.59 -15.58
C VAL A 319 1.92 11.66 -15.96
N MET A 320 2.38 10.77 -16.84
CA MET A 320 3.80 10.70 -17.22
C MET A 320 4.30 12.04 -17.75
N LYS A 321 3.48 12.74 -18.54
CA LYS A 321 3.82 14.06 -19.08
C LYS A 321 3.92 15.10 -17.96
N ASN A 322 2.93 15.18 -17.07
CA ASN A 322 2.89 16.18 -16.01
C ASN A 322 3.97 15.93 -14.94
N TRP A 323 4.21 14.67 -14.60
CA TRP A 323 5.24 14.25 -13.66
C TRP A 323 6.64 14.59 -14.17
N ILE A 324 6.97 14.20 -15.42
CA ILE A 324 8.24 14.53 -16.05
C ILE A 324 8.43 16.05 -16.12
N GLN A 325 7.43 16.79 -16.59
CA GLN A 325 7.50 18.25 -16.69
C GLN A 325 7.75 18.91 -15.32
N ALA A 326 7.09 18.42 -14.27
CA ALA A 326 7.25 18.94 -12.93
C ALA A 326 8.66 18.66 -12.36
N LEU A 327 9.25 17.49 -12.63
CA LEU A 327 10.64 17.20 -12.27
C LEU A 327 11.65 18.05 -13.05
N GLU A 328 11.39 18.34 -14.32
CA GLU A 328 12.26 19.15 -15.19
C GLU A 328 12.26 20.63 -14.81
N THR A 329 11.08 21.18 -14.52
CA THR A 329 10.88 22.62 -14.35
C THR A 329 10.70 23.06 -12.89
N GLY A 330 10.55 22.10 -11.97
CA GLY A 330 10.26 22.35 -10.58
C GLY A 330 11.34 23.18 -9.88
N ALA A 331 10.92 24.28 -9.27
CA ALA A 331 11.77 25.15 -8.47
C ALA A 331 11.89 24.66 -7.01
N PHE A 332 12.20 23.37 -6.81
CA PHE A 332 12.14 22.69 -5.51
C PHE A 332 12.99 23.36 -4.41
N HIS A 333 14.11 23.97 -4.79
CA HIS A 333 15.01 24.69 -3.87
C HIS A 333 14.45 26.01 -3.32
N ASN A 334 13.32 26.50 -3.84
CA ASN A 334 12.67 27.72 -3.35
C ASN A 334 11.47 27.42 -2.43
N LEU A 335 11.20 26.14 -2.18
CA LEU A 335 10.10 25.71 -1.33
C LEU A 335 10.47 25.84 0.15
N ARG A 336 9.44 25.87 1.01
CA ARG A 336 9.64 25.67 2.45
C ARG A 336 9.95 24.19 2.69
N ALA A 337 10.71 23.88 3.73
CA ALA A 337 11.11 22.50 4.05
C ALA A 337 9.91 21.54 4.14
N GLU A 338 8.78 21.97 4.71
CA GLU A 338 7.56 21.16 4.79
C GLU A 338 6.97 20.84 3.40
N ASP A 339 6.87 21.84 2.52
CA ASP A 339 6.36 21.66 1.16
C ASP A 339 7.32 20.80 0.32
N PHE A 340 8.63 20.98 0.50
CA PHE A 340 9.67 20.18 -0.13
C PHE A 340 9.58 18.71 0.29
N ASN A 341 9.58 18.43 1.60
CA ASN A 341 9.52 17.06 2.13
C ASN A 341 8.27 16.34 1.62
N ARG A 342 7.11 17.00 1.69
CA ARG A 342 5.84 16.46 1.19
C ARG A 342 5.91 16.07 -0.29
N ILE A 343 6.51 16.92 -1.13
CA ILE A 343 6.69 16.65 -2.57
C ILE A 343 7.62 15.47 -2.80
N VAL A 344 8.77 15.44 -2.11
CA VAL A 344 9.77 14.37 -2.26
C VAL A 344 9.18 13.03 -1.85
N ASP A 345 8.48 12.97 -0.72
CA ASP A 345 7.83 11.74 -0.26
C ASP A 345 6.72 11.31 -1.21
N ALA A 346 5.86 12.23 -1.67
CA ALA A 346 4.84 11.89 -2.65
C ALA A 346 5.46 11.36 -3.96
N ASN A 347 6.54 11.98 -4.44
CA ASN A 347 7.28 11.53 -5.62
C ASN A 347 7.80 10.10 -5.45
N ALA A 348 8.49 9.83 -4.34
CA ALA A 348 9.06 8.52 -4.08
C ALA A 348 7.99 7.44 -3.88
N TRP A 349 6.87 7.74 -3.21
CA TRP A 349 5.75 6.81 -3.06
C TRP A 349 5.08 6.50 -4.39
N MET A 350 4.80 7.52 -5.21
CA MET A 350 4.24 7.29 -6.55
C MET A 350 5.18 6.45 -7.42
N TYR A 351 6.49 6.70 -7.35
CA TYR A 351 7.48 5.97 -8.13
C TYR A 351 7.58 4.50 -7.67
N LYS A 352 7.67 4.26 -6.36
CA LYS A 352 7.70 2.92 -5.78
C LYS A 352 6.44 2.14 -6.17
N GLN A 353 5.26 2.76 -6.00
CA GLN A 353 3.97 2.16 -6.34
C GLN A 353 3.91 1.78 -7.83
N LEU A 354 4.37 2.65 -8.73
CA LEU A 354 4.43 2.34 -10.17
C LEU A 354 5.27 1.09 -10.45
N ALA A 355 6.48 1.01 -9.90
CA ALA A 355 7.35 -0.15 -10.13
C ALA A 355 6.70 -1.46 -9.66
N GLU A 356 6.14 -1.46 -8.45
CA GLU A 356 5.53 -2.64 -7.83
C GLU A 356 4.21 -3.04 -8.53
N ASP A 357 3.36 -2.07 -8.88
CA ASP A 357 2.12 -2.33 -9.60
C ASP A 357 2.38 -3.02 -10.94
N ARG A 358 3.46 -2.66 -11.63
CA ARG A 358 3.85 -3.29 -12.89
C ARG A 358 4.39 -4.71 -12.72
N ASP A 359 5.09 -4.99 -11.63
CA ASP A 359 5.46 -6.37 -11.26
C ASP A 359 4.19 -7.22 -11.02
N PHE A 360 3.21 -6.70 -10.28
CA PHE A 360 1.94 -7.39 -10.05
C PHE A 360 1.08 -7.49 -11.32
N ALA A 361 1.10 -6.49 -12.20
CA ALA A 361 0.43 -6.54 -13.50
C ALA A 361 0.96 -7.70 -14.33
N ALA A 362 2.29 -7.81 -14.45
CA ALA A 362 2.94 -8.90 -15.18
C ALA A 362 2.58 -10.27 -14.59
N ALA A 363 2.61 -10.41 -13.26
CA ALA A 363 2.26 -11.65 -12.57
C ALA A 363 0.79 -12.03 -12.79
N TYR A 364 -0.13 -11.06 -12.70
CA TYR A 364 -1.56 -11.26 -12.96
C TYR A 364 -1.81 -11.72 -14.39
N LEU A 365 -1.26 -11.01 -15.38
CA LEU A 365 -1.45 -11.31 -16.80
C LEU A 365 -0.91 -12.68 -17.18
N LYS A 366 0.30 -13.04 -16.72
CA LYS A 366 0.89 -14.38 -16.91
C LYS A 366 0.01 -15.48 -16.34
N ARG A 367 -0.64 -15.23 -15.20
CA ARG A 367 -1.53 -16.18 -14.53
C ARG A 367 -2.83 -16.41 -15.30
N ILE A 368 -3.43 -15.35 -15.86
CA ILE A 368 -4.72 -15.47 -16.56
C ILE A 368 -4.58 -15.86 -18.03
N ALA A 369 -3.44 -15.58 -18.67
CA ALA A 369 -3.24 -15.80 -20.11
C ALA A 369 -3.61 -17.21 -20.62
N PRO A 370 -3.30 -18.32 -19.92
CA PRO A 370 -3.68 -19.66 -20.36
C PRO A 370 -5.19 -19.91 -20.47
N GLN A 371 -6.02 -19.04 -19.86
CA GLN A 371 -7.47 -19.13 -19.90
C GLN A 371 -8.07 -18.51 -21.17
N PHE A 372 -7.29 -17.73 -21.94
CA PHE A 372 -7.73 -17.00 -23.12
C PHE A 372 -6.86 -17.34 -24.33
N GLN A 373 -7.07 -18.52 -24.91
CA GLN A 373 -6.18 -19.06 -25.97
C GLN A 373 -6.09 -18.19 -27.23
N ASP A 374 -7.14 -17.44 -27.56
CA ASP A 374 -7.25 -16.55 -28.72
C ASP A 374 -6.45 -15.23 -28.57
N ILE A 375 -6.20 -14.80 -27.33
CA ILE A 375 -5.43 -13.59 -27.00
C ILE A 375 -4.22 -13.86 -26.08
N GLN A 376 -3.87 -15.13 -25.85
CA GLN A 376 -2.83 -15.55 -24.91
C GLN A 376 -1.50 -14.83 -25.20
N ASP A 377 -1.09 -14.79 -26.48
CA ASP A 377 0.15 -14.13 -26.89
C ASP A 377 0.12 -12.62 -26.62
N LYS A 378 -1.05 -11.98 -26.73
CA LYS A 378 -1.22 -10.55 -26.43
C LYS A 378 -1.10 -10.27 -24.94
N LEU A 379 -1.74 -11.09 -24.10
CA LEU A 379 -1.64 -10.97 -22.65
C LEU A 379 -0.21 -11.19 -22.15
N LEU A 380 0.49 -12.19 -22.71
CA LEU A 380 1.90 -12.43 -22.40
C LEU A 380 2.80 -11.30 -22.90
N ALA A 381 2.53 -10.72 -24.07
CA ALA A 381 3.28 -9.56 -24.56
C ALA A 381 3.14 -8.34 -23.62
N ILE A 382 1.93 -8.03 -23.15
CA ILE A 382 1.72 -6.96 -22.15
C ILE A 382 2.45 -7.30 -20.85
N ALA A 383 2.36 -8.55 -20.39
CA ALA A 383 3.04 -8.98 -19.17
C ALA A 383 4.56 -8.81 -19.24
N ASP A 384 5.16 -9.06 -20.41
CA ASP A 384 6.59 -8.86 -20.61
C ASP A 384 6.97 -7.37 -20.70
N LEU A 385 6.10 -6.52 -21.26
CA LEU A 385 6.28 -5.07 -21.23
C LEU A 385 6.32 -4.56 -19.78
N TYR A 386 5.34 -4.94 -18.96
CA TYR A 386 5.25 -4.52 -17.56
C TYR A 386 6.37 -5.10 -16.68
N ALA A 387 6.77 -6.37 -16.90
CA ALA A 387 7.92 -6.92 -16.18
C ALA A 387 9.22 -6.18 -16.52
N THR A 388 9.42 -5.83 -17.80
CA THR A 388 10.60 -5.07 -18.24
C THR A 388 10.57 -3.65 -17.67
N GLU A 389 9.40 -3.02 -17.63
CA GLU A 389 9.19 -1.71 -17.02
C GLU A 389 9.53 -1.71 -15.53
N ALA A 390 8.96 -2.65 -14.77
CA ALA A 390 9.21 -2.80 -13.34
C ALA A 390 10.69 -3.06 -13.02
N GLU A 391 11.33 -3.99 -13.75
CA GLU A 391 12.78 -4.26 -13.61
C GLU A 391 13.59 -2.98 -13.82
N TYR A 392 13.27 -2.20 -14.86
CA TYR A 392 14.00 -0.97 -15.17
C TYR A 392 13.75 0.13 -14.13
N LEU A 393 12.52 0.30 -13.66
CA LEU A 393 12.17 1.26 -12.62
C LEU A 393 12.88 0.93 -11.31
N ASN A 394 12.96 -0.35 -10.93
CA ASN A 394 13.60 -0.82 -9.70
C ASN A 394 15.12 -0.54 -9.66
N LEU A 395 15.77 -0.34 -10.81
CA LEU A 395 17.18 0.11 -10.85
C LEU A 395 17.38 1.49 -10.21
N ALA A 396 16.33 2.31 -10.10
CA ALA A 396 16.38 3.59 -9.39
C ALA A 396 16.67 3.43 -7.89
N PHE A 397 16.28 2.31 -7.28
CA PHE A 397 16.49 2.05 -5.86
C PHE A 397 17.77 1.25 -5.57
N ALA A 398 18.40 0.67 -6.59
CA ALA A 398 19.57 -0.20 -6.43
C ALA A 398 20.92 0.55 -6.32
N SER A 399 20.93 1.86 -6.53
CA SER A 399 22.15 2.66 -6.69
C SER A 399 22.64 3.26 -5.36
N GLU A 400 23.64 2.66 -4.72
CA GLU A 400 24.15 3.11 -3.40
C GLU A 400 24.76 4.52 -3.38
N GLU A 401 25.37 4.98 -4.49
CA GLU A 401 26.11 6.27 -4.48
C GLU A 401 25.24 7.49 -4.79
N GLU A 402 24.16 7.31 -5.56
CA GLU A 402 23.27 8.40 -5.96
C GLU A 402 21.93 7.81 -6.43
N MET A 403 21.00 7.60 -5.50
CA MET A 403 19.64 7.13 -5.81
C MET A 403 18.86 8.27 -6.48
N PRO A 404 18.35 8.13 -7.71
CA PRO A 404 17.54 9.17 -8.36
C PRO A 404 16.24 9.48 -7.62
N VAL A 405 15.64 8.45 -7.00
CA VAL A 405 14.41 8.53 -6.20
C VAL A 405 14.81 8.43 -4.73
N VAL A 406 14.38 9.38 -3.92
CA VAL A 406 14.81 9.56 -2.51
C VAL A 406 13.63 9.90 -1.63
N TRP A 407 13.69 9.50 -0.37
CA TRP A 407 12.74 9.95 0.65
C TRP A 407 13.21 11.25 1.29
N ALA A 408 12.28 12.03 1.83
CA ALA A 408 12.65 13.27 2.53
C ALA A 408 13.57 13.00 3.73
N THR A 409 13.43 11.84 4.37
CA THR A 409 14.28 11.39 5.49
C THR A 409 15.71 11.08 5.09
N ASP A 410 15.97 10.83 3.80
CA ASP A 410 17.31 10.50 3.29
C ASP A 410 18.12 11.75 2.95
N LEU A 411 17.51 12.94 3.01
CA LEU A 411 18.12 14.21 2.62
C LEU A 411 18.44 15.04 3.86
N GLU A 412 19.65 15.58 3.92
CA GLU A 412 20.02 16.57 4.96
C GLU A 412 19.49 17.96 4.60
N SER A 413 19.36 18.23 3.29
CA SER A 413 18.90 19.49 2.76
C SER A 413 18.14 19.35 1.43
N GLN A 414 17.33 20.35 1.11
CA GLN A 414 16.64 20.44 -0.19
C GLN A 414 17.57 20.54 -1.41
N TYR A 415 18.86 20.80 -1.20
CA TYR A 415 19.86 20.85 -2.28
C TYR A 415 20.42 19.47 -2.61
N ASP A 416 20.17 18.47 -1.75
CA ASP A 416 20.71 17.12 -1.90
C ASP A 416 19.93 16.36 -2.97
N TRP A 417 18.65 16.69 -3.20
CA TRP A 417 17.93 16.22 -4.39
C TRP A 417 18.37 17.04 -5.61
N THR A 418 19.43 16.58 -6.26
CA THR A 418 20.10 17.34 -7.33
C THR A 418 19.31 17.32 -8.65
N PRO A 419 19.55 18.29 -9.56
CA PRO A 419 19.04 18.21 -10.92
C PRO A 419 19.45 16.93 -11.67
N GLN A 420 20.63 16.38 -11.36
CA GLN A 420 21.15 15.15 -11.97
C GLN A 420 20.34 13.93 -11.53
N MET A 421 20.00 13.82 -10.25
CA MET A 421 19.12 12.78 -9.72
C MET A 421 17.75 12.82 -10.39
N ARG A 422 17.13 14.00 -10.45
CA ARG A 422 15.84 14.19 -11.16
C ARG A 422 15.93 13.84 -12.64
N MET A 423 17.01 14.24 -13.32
CA MET A 423 17.20 13.90 -14.74
C MET A 423 17.32 12.37 -14.95
N ARG A 424 17.96 11.66 -14.03
CA ARG A 424 18.01 10.19 -14.05
C ARG A 424 16.61 9.60 -13.84
N GLU A 425 15.86 10.09 -12.85
CA GLU A 425 14.46 9.69 -12.61
C GLU A 425 13.58 9.92 -13.86
N ILE A 426 13.68 11.09 -14.49
CA ILE A 426 12.97 11.41 -15.74
C ILE A 426 13.28 10.39 -16.84
N ASN A 427 14.52 9.90 -16.95
CA ASN A 427 14.86 8.91 -17.97
C ASN A 427 14.18 7.55 -17.70
N TYR A 428 14.04 7.15 -16.44
CA TYR A 428 13.25 5.97 -16.07
C TYR A 428 11.77 6.17 -16.40
N LEU A 429 11.18 7.31 -16.05
CA LEU A 429 9.78 7.62 -16.36
C LEU A 429 9.51 7.70 -17.88
N ARG A 430 10.46 8.21 -18.67
CA ARG A 430 10.37 8.18 -20.14
C ARG A 430 10.39 6.77 -20.69
N PHE A 431 11.22 5.89 -20.14
CA PHE A 431 11.23 4.49 -20.53
C PHE A 431 9.90 3.81 -20.20
N ALA A 432 9.42 3.99 -18.97
CA ALA A 432 8.13 3.50 -18.49
C ALA A 432 6.99 3.93 -19.43
N ARG A 433 6.91 5.23 -19.74
CA ARG A 433 5.91 5.76 -20.69
C ARG A 433 5.89 5.04 -22.03
N VAL A 434 7.05 4.71 -22.61
CA VAL A 434 7.10 3.98 -23.89
C VAL A 434 6.45 2.60 -23.76
N LYS A 435 6.65 1.92 -22.63
CA LYS A 435 6.05 0.61 -22.34
C LYS A 435 4.54 0.71 -22.15
N GLU A 436 4.07 1.75 -21.49
CA GLU A 436 2.64 2.03 -21.35
C GLU A 436 1.96 2.32 -22.68
N ASP A 437 2.59 3.13 -23.54
CA ASP A 437 2.11 3.42 -24.89
C ASP A 437 2.06 2.15 -25.77
N GLU A 438 3.00 1.23 -25.60
CA GLU A 438 3.00 -0.09 -26.25
C GLU A 438 1.88 -0.99 -25.71
N ALA A 439 1.72 -1.07 -24.39
CA ALA A 439 0.70 -1.87 -23.72
C ALA A 439 -0.72 -1.39 -24.09
N LEU A 440 -0.98 -0.08 -24.08
CA LEU A 440 -2.29 0.49 -24.43
C LEU A 440 -2.74 0.10 -25.83
N LYS A 441 -1.84 0.03 -26.81
CA LYS A 441 -2.18 -0.43 -28.18
C LYS A 441 -2.69 -1.87 -28.16
N ILE A 442 -2.03 -2.74 -27.41
CA ILE A 442 -2.42 -4.14 -27.30
C ILE A 442 -3.73 -4.27 -26.51
N TRP A 443 -3.93 -3.46 -25.47
CA TRP A 443 -5.20 -3.41 -24.73
C TRP A 443 -6.40 -3.06 -25.62
N ARG A 444 -6.25 -2.06 -26.48
CA ARG A 444 -7.28 -1.70 -27.47
C ARG A 444 -7.61 -2.87 -28.41
N GLU A 445 -6.60 -3.61 -28.86
CA GLU A 445 -6.82 -4.82 -29.68
C GLU A 445 -7.57 -5.92 -28.92
N ILE A 446 -7.27 -6.13 -27.64
CA ILE A 446 -7.96 -7.10 -26.78
C ILE A 446 -9.41 -6.67 -26.56
N ASN A 447 -9.66 -5.40 -26.24
CA ASN A 447 -11.00 -4.88 -25.99
C ASN A 447 -11.86 -4.84 -27.26
N ALA A 448 -11.28 -4.65 -28.44
CA ALA A 448 -12.02 -4.80 -29.69
C ALA A 448 -12.61 -6.22 -29.88
N ILE A 449 -12.04 -7.24 -29.21
CA ILE A 449 -12.53 -8.63 -29.24
C ILE A 449 -13.57 -8.87 -28.14
N TYR A 450 -13.25 -8.47 -26.90
CA TYR A 450 -14.02 -8.86 -25.71
C TYR A 450 -15.01 -7.80 -25.21
N ASN A 451 -14.79 -6.54 -25.56
CA ASN A 451 -15.60 -5.39 -25.16
C ASN A 451 -15.83 -4.48 -26.38
N PRO A 452 -16.38 -5.01 -27.50
CA PRO A 452 -16.58 -4.20 -28.70
C PRO A 452 -17.50 -3.03 -28.36
N GLU A 453 -17.14 -1.83 -28.83
CA GLU A 453 -18.04 -0.69 -28.72
C GLU A 453 -19.41 -1.07 -29.27
N PRO A 454 -20.51 -0.71 -28.59
CA PRO A 454 -21.82 -0.92 -29.16
C PRO A 454 -21.80 -0.27 -30.53
N VAL A 455 -22.01 -1.07 -31.57
CA VAL A 455 -22.22 -0.54 -32.91
C VAL A 455 -23.35 0.44 -32.74
N GLU A 456 -23.08 1.74 -32.89
CA GLU A 456 -24.14 2.73 -32.98
C GLU A 456 -25.06 2.21 -34.08
N GLU A 457 -26.21 1.64 -33.69
CA GLU A 457 -27.23 1.27 -34.64
C GLU A 457 -27.52 2.59 -35.33
N GLU A 458 -27.03 2.74 -36.58
CA GLU A 458 -27.35 3.89 -37.43
C GLU A 458 -28.83 4.12 -37.22
N GLU A 459 -29.18 5.20 -36.51
CA GLU A 459 -30.57 5.53 -36.17
C GLU A 459 -31.33 5.30 -37.46
N ALA A 460 -32.15 4.23 -37.47
CA ALA A 460 -32.80 3.79 -38.68
C ALA A 460 -33.57 5.01 -39.16
N THR A 461 -33.03 5.64 -40.20
CA THR A 461 -33.45 6.96 -40.68
C THR A 461 -34.94 6.96 -40.65
N GLU A 462 -35.51 7.74 -39.71
CA GLU A 462 -36.94 7.87 -39.49
C GLU A 462 -37.58 7.89 -40.87
N GLU A 463 -38.37 6.85 -41.19
CA GLU A 463 -39.04 6.75 -42.47
C GLU A 463 -39.69 8.11 -42.72
N ALA A 464 -39.29 8.76 -43.82
CA ALA A 464 -39.75 10.08 -44.18
C ALA A 464 -41.26 10.14 -43.95
N PRO A 465 -41.77 11.17 -43.23
CA PRO A 465 -43.17 11.23 -42.88
C PRO A 465 -44.01 11.00 -44.14
N LEU A 466 -44.88 9.99 -44.07
CA LEU A 466 -45.86 9.73 -45.10
C LEU A 466 -46.58 11.06 -45.42
N PRO A 467 -46.78 11.38 -46.70
CA PRO A 467 -47.38 12.65 -47.09
C PRO A 467 -48.70 12.82 -46.35
N GLU A 468 -48.83 13.93 -45.63
CA GLU A 468 -50.04 14.32 -44.91
C GLU A 468 -51.24 14.20 -45.85
N GLU A 469 -52.15 13.28 -45.55
CA GLU A 469 -53.49 13.34 -46.12
C GLU A 469 -54.12 14.64 -45.64
N GLU A 470 -54.44 15.53 -46.59
CA GLU A 470 -55.13 16.80 -46.38
C GLU A 470 -56.36 16.59 -45.46
N GLN A 471 -56.23 16.99 -44.20
CA GLN A 471 -57.39 17.15 -43.33
C GLN A 471 -58.11 18.44 -43.71
N PRO A 472 -59.45 18.41 -43.83
CA PRO A 472 -60.23 19.59 -44.19
C PRO A 472 -60.15 20.64 -43.07
N GLU A 473 -59.87 21.88 -43.48
CA GLU A 473 -59.78 23.08 -42.64
C GLU A 473 -60.99 23.20 -41.67
N GLU A 474 -60.71 23.17 -40.37
CA GLU A 474 -61.68 23.58 -39.35
C GLU A 474 -61.71 25.13 -39.24
N PRO A 475 -62.89 25.71 -38.98
CA PRO A 475 -63.07 27.15 -38.98
C PRO A 475 -62.49 27.80 -37.70
N ILE A 476 -61.72 28.85 -37.94
CA ILE A 476 -61.13 29.79 -36.99
C ILE A 476 -62.17 30.22 -35.94
N GLN A 477 -61.91 29.92 -34.66
CA GLN A 477 -62.60 30.54 -33.53
C GLN A 477 -61.77 31.73 -33.01
N GLU A 478 -62.47 32.84 -32.84
CA GLU A 478 -61.96 34.15 -32.45
C GLU A 478 -61.33 34.14 -31.04
N GLU A 479 -60.21 34.86 -30.92
CA GLU A 479 -59.49 35.14 -29.68
C GLU A 479 -60.37 35.88 -28.66
N GLU A 480 -60.52 35.32 -27.47
CA GLU A 480 -61.00 36.06 -26.30
C GLU A 480 -59.80 36.48 -25.43
N ILE A 481 -59.42 37.75 -25.56
CA ILE A 481 -58.40 38.44 -24.76
C ILE A 481 -58.95 38.63 -23.34
N GLN A 482 -58.23 38.14 -22.32
CA GLN A 482 -58.41 38.59 -20.93
C GLN A 482 -57.10 38.91 -20.22
N PRO A 483 -57.13 39.86 -19.24
CA PRO A 483 -56.02 40.75 -18.97
C PRO A 483 -55.08 40.29 -17.85
N THR A 484 -53.89 40.88 -17.90
CA THR A 484 -52.80 40.84 -16.92
C THR A 484 -53.23 41.17 -15.49
N GLN A 485 -52.71 40.39 -14.53
CA GLN A 485 -52.62 40.80 -13.13
C GLN A 485 -51.16 40.77 -12.65
N SER A 486 -50.65 41.98 -12.47
CA SER A 486 -49.63 42.32 -11.48
C SER A 486 -50.22 42.17 -10.07
N GLU A 487 -49.45 41.63 -9.12
CA GLU A 487 -49.10 42.27 -7.83
C GLU A 487 -48.76 41.25 -6.73
N ARG A 488 -47.70 41.63 -5.97
CA ARG A 488 -47.39 41.28 -4.58
C ARG A 488 -46.92 39.85 -4.27
N PHE A 489 -45.66 39.74 -3.85
CA PHE A 489 -45.35 39.41 -2.44
C PHE A 489 -43.99 40.00 -2.04
N ARG A 490 -44.02 40.82 -0.98
CA ARG A 490 -42.92 41.38 -0.20
C ARG A 490 -43.20 41.01 1.26
N GLY A 491 -42.16 40.71 2.04
CA GLY A 491 -42.17 40.59 3.51
C GLY A 491 -41.68 39.20 3.96
N GLU A 492 -40.42 39.02 4.36
CA GLU A 492 -39.75 39.41 5.63
C GLU A 492 -40.14 38.57 6.87
N ALA A 493 -39.10 37.90 7.39
CA ALA A 493 -38.73 37.65 8.80
C ALA A 493 -39.59 36.73 9.70
N GLN A 494 -38.96 35.64 10.16
CA GLN A 494 -38.45 35.50 11.54
C GLN A 494 -37.30 34.49 11.60
#